data_AF-M6V9G6-F1
#
_entry.id   AF-M6V9G6-F1
#
_cell.length_a   1.000
_cell.length_b   1.000
_cell.length_c   1.000
_cell.angle_alpha   90.00
_cell.angle_beta   90.00
_cell.angle_gamma   90.00
#
_symmetry.space_group_name_H-M   'P 1'
#
loop_
_entity.id
_entity.type
_entity.pdbx_description
1 polymer ?
#
loop_
_entity_poly.entity_id
_entity_poly.type
_entity_poly.pdbx_seq_one_letter_code
_entity_poly.pdbx_strand_id
1 'polypeptide(L)'
;MNEDLIKEVYAKFGLTYYFSEVIHKGLCNIYTLQGFQELSDITQPRIEERLHYAFSLTLGGVIEEIKSYISEELAKKLEILKVRRNFLAHYFWFEKVNLLYSEQGIIELISFLENEINDYLILNDEIELIENAQLTKFQIPKELINNCLNEIIDGKTWEPIIPQRKLKKTEILISVWEINVSNGETIIFEFDDNSLWQLSDIGLGWTNHKKIETTWKKREDLSKYLPAKINPRPQTSIPWCYTLELRDHYELWVQKSDKDKKYRWGIRCNRQDKI
;
A
#
# COMPACT_ATOMS: atom_id res chain seq x y z
N MET A 1 -36.44 -22.72 22.53
CA MET A 1 -35.56 -22.01 21.58
C MET A 1 -34.17 -22.58 21.78
N ASN A 2 -33.59 -23.19 20.75
CA ASN A 2 -32.29 -23.86 20.87
C ASN A 2 -31.20 -22.77 20.91
N GLU A 3 -30.67 -22.51 22.10
CA GLU A 3 -29.68 -21.45 22.35
C GLU A 3 -28.39 -21.67 21.54
N ASP A 4 -28.04 -22.92 21.25
CA ASP A 4 -26.85 -23.27 20.48
C ASP A 4 -26.98 -22.89 19.01
N LEU A 5 -28.17 -23.05 18.41
CA LEU A 5 -28.42 -22.61 17.04
C LEU A 5 -28.34 -21.08 16.89
N ILE A 6 -28.76 -20.34 17.91
CA ILE A 6 -28.63 -18.87 17.90
C ILE A 6 -27.15 -18.46 18.00
N LYS A 7 -26.38 -19.13 18.87
CA LYS A 7 -24.92 -18.91 18.94
C LYS A 7 -24.25 -19.21 17.60
N GLU A 8 -24.69 -20.25 16.90
CA GLU A 8 -24.19 -20.58 15.57
C GLU A 8 -24.46 -19.47 14.55
N VAL A 9 -25.65 -18.87 14.53
CA VAL A 9 -25.93 -17.71 13.66
C VAL A 9 -24.93 -16.57 13.92
N TYR A 10 -24.69 -16.21 15.18
CA TYR A 10 -23.72 -15.16 15.52
C TYR A 10 -22.29 -15.53 15.10
N ALA A 11 -21.88 -16.78 15.32
CA ALA A 11 -20.56 -17.25 14.92
C ALA A 11 -20.39 -17.22 13.39
N LYS A 12 -21.39 -17.69 12.65
CA LYS A 12 -21.40 -17.66 11.18
C LYS A 12 -21.41 -16.23 10.65
N PHE A 13 -22.21 -15.33 11.24
CA PHE A 13 -22.20 -13.90 10.86
C PHE A 13 -20.81 -13.28 11.04
N GLY A 14 -20.17 -13.54 12.18
CA GLY A 14 -18.80 -13.09 12.44
C GLY A 14 -17.79 -13.65 11.43
N LEU A 15 -17.92 -14.94 11.10
CA LEU A 15 -17.08 -15.61 10.11
C LEU A 15 -17.29 -15.07 8.68
N THR A 16 -18.54 -14.84 8.27
CA THR A 16 -18.87 -14.22 6.98
C THR A 16 -18.25 -12.82 6.89
N TYR A 17 -18.40 -12.00 7.95
CA TYR A 17 -17.82 -10.66 7.96
C TYR A 17 -16.29 -10.70 7.94
N TYR A 18 -15.67 -11.62 8.69
CA TYR A 18 -14.23 -11.87 8.67
C TYR A 18 -13.73 -12.17 7.24
N PHE A 19 -14.36 -13.10 6.51
CA PHE A 19 -13.95 -13.41 5.14
C PHE A 19 -14.11 -12.23 4.18
N SER A 20 -15.11 -11.37 4.39
CA SER A 20 -15.23 -10.12 3.62
C SER A 20 -14.04 -9.18 3.83
N GLU A 21 -13.46 -9.17 5.04
CA GLU A 21 -12.26 -8.39 5.35
C GLU A 21 -10.98 -9.07 4.85
N VAL A 22 -10.92 -10.40 4.82
CA VAL A 22 -9.81 -11.15 4.16
C VAL A 22 -9.70 -10.74 2.70
N ILE A 23 -10.83 -10.74 1.98
CA ILE A 23 -10.89 -10.26 0.59
C ILE A 23 -10.40 -8.80 0.51
N HIS A 24 -10.86 -7.90 1.38
CA HIS A 24 -10.37 -6.51 1.41
C HIS A 24 -8.85 -6.42 1.53
N LYS A 25 -8.23 -7.24 2.40
CA LYS A 25 -6.77 -7.29 2.54
C LYS A 25 -6.08 -7.82 1.29
N GLY A 26 -6.61 -8.86 0.66
CA GLY A 26 -6.09 -9.35 -0.62
C GLY A 26 -6.12 -8.29 -1.72
N LEU A 27 -7.22 -7.53 -1.83
CA LEU A 27 -7.31 -6.41 -2.79
C LEU A 27 -6.29 -5.30 -2.49
N CYS A 28 -6.04 -5.01 -1.21
CA CYS A 28 -5.03 -4.01 -0.81
C CYS A 28 -3.60 -4.45 -1.17
N ASN A 29 -3.30 -5.75 -1.05
CA ASN A 29 -2.03 -6.31 -1.48
C ASN A 29 -1.87 -6.22 -3.01
N ILE A 30 -2.92 -6.57 -3.76
CA ILE A 30 -2.95 -6.40 -5.23
C ILE A 30 -2.68 -4.94 -5.59
N TYR A 31 -3.41 -3.99 -5.00
CA TYR A 31 -3.18 -2.57 -5.22
C TYR A 31 -1.72 -2.20 -4.98
N THR A 32 -1.16 -2.64 -3.86
CA THR A 32 0.21 -2.32 -3.46
C THR A 32 1.21 -2.79 -4.52
N LEU A 33 1.14 -4.06 -4.91
CA LEU A 33 2.12 -4.67 -5.81
C LEU A 33 1.97 -4.23 -7.28
N GLN A 34 0.75 -3.96 -7.74
CA GLN A 34 0.50 -3.52 -9.12
C GLN A 34 1.09 -2.13 -9.44
N GLY A 35 1.44 -1.35 -8.41
CA GLY A 35 2.10 -0.06 -8.58
C GLY A 35 3.54 -0.13 -9.07
N PHE A 36 4.15 -1.32 -9.10
CA PHE A 36 5.56 -1.49 -9.45
C PHE A 36 5.72 -2.23 -10.79
N GLN A 37 6.67 -1.76 -11.61
CA GLN A 37 6.97 -2.41 -12.88
C GLN A 37 7.92 -3.58 -12.66
N GLU A 38 8.97 -3.37 -11.86
CA GLU A 38 10.03 -4.34 -11.58
C GLU A 38 10.39 -4.40 -10.09
N LEU A 39 11.08 -5.48 -9.68
CA LEU A 39 11.58 -5.65 -8.31
C LEU A 39 12.54 -4.52 -7.88
N SER A 40 13.29 -3.97 -8.83
CA SER A 40 14.22 -2.87 -8.59
C SER A 40 13.51 -1.56 -8.19
N ASP A 41 12.21 -1.43 -8.53
CA ASP A 41 11.38 -0.28 -8.18
C ASP A 41 10.89 -0.34 -6.72
N ILE A 42 10.87 -1.53 -6.14
CA ILE A 42 10.35 -1.77 -4.81
C ILE A 42 11.37 -1.28 -3.76
N THR A 43 10.93 -0.39 -2.88
CA THR A 43 11.63 -0.03 -1.65
C THR A 43 10.68 -0.23 -0.48
N GLN A 44 11.22 -0.61 0.69
CA GLN A 44 10.39 -0.84 1.88
C GLN A 44 9.47 0.36 2.18
N PRO A 45 9.98 1.60 2.27
CA PRO A 45 9.10 2.72 2.61
C PRO A 45 8.06 3.03 1.53
N ARG A 46 8.34 2.69 0.28
CA ARG A 46 7.37 2.83 -0.81
C ARG A 46 6.27 1.77 -0.74
N ILE A 47 6.60 0.53 -0.37
CA ILE A 47 5.61 -0.52 -0.08
C ILE A 47 4.73 -0.10 1.09
N GLU A 48 5.34 0.38 2.17
CA GLU A 48 4.64 0.85 3.36
C GLU A 48 3.69 2.01 3.05
N GLU A 49 4.13 2.99 2.26
CA GLU A 49 3.30 4.10 1.80
C GLU A 49 2.07 3.61 1.02
N ARG A 50 2.28 2.68 0.07
CA ARG A 50 1.18 2.12 -0.74
C ARG A 50 0.22 1.26 0.08
N LEU A 51 0.74 0.42 0.98
CA LEU A 51 -0.06 -0.37 1.91
C LEU A 51 -0.90 0.53 2.82
N HIS A 52 -0.29 1.57 3.37
CA HIS A 52 -1.01 2.51 4.22
C HIS A 52 -2.15 3.19 3.46
N TYR A 53 -1.91 3.65 2.23
CA TYR A 53 -2.97 4.20 1.39
C TYR A 53 -4.07 3.16 1.14
N ALA A 54 -3.72 1.95 0.70
CA ALA A 54 -4.67 0.88 0.39
C ALA A 54 -5.55 0.54 1.61
N PHE A 55 -4.95 0.37 2.78
CA PHE A 55 -5.68 0.08 4.02
C PHE A 55 -6.53 1.23 4.53
N SER A 56 -6.27 2.47 4.10
CA SER A 56 -7.14 3.61 4.40
C SER A 56 -8.43 3.64 3.55
N LEU A 57 -8.49 2.85 2.48
CA LEU A 57 -9.64 2.78 1.58
C LEU A 57 -10.70 1.83 2.12
N THR A 58 -11.96 2.17 1.86
CA THR A 58 -13.07 1.22 1.99
C THR A 58 -12.96 0.11 0.93
N LEU A 59 -13.72 -0.99 1.11
CA LEU A 59 -13.80 -2.04 0.10
C LEU A 59 -14.13 -1.49 -1.30
N GLY A 60 -15.12 -0.59 -1.41
CA GLY A 60 -15.45 0.05 -2.69
C GLY A 60 -14.34 0.95 -3.22
N GLY A 61 -13.60 1.63 -2.34
CA GLY A 61 -12.47 2.47 -2.73
C GLY A 61 -11.33 1.66 -3.34
N VAL A 62 -10.95 0.55 -2.70
CA VAL A 62 -9.88 -0.31 -3.24
C VAL A 62 -10.30 -1.01 -4.53
N ILE A 63 -11.57 -1.43 -4.67
CA ILE A 63 -12.09 -2.01 -5.92
C ILE A 63 -11.92 -1.05 -7.10
N GLU A 64 -12.25 0.24 -6.91
CA GLU A 64 -12.13 1.22 -7.98
C GLU A 64 -10.65 1.48 -8.35
N GLU A 65 -9.76 1.55 -7.35
CA GLU A 65 -8.32 1.74 -7.57
C GLU A 65 -7.66 0.56 -8.33
N ILE A 66 -8.16 -0.67 -8.14
CA ILE A 66 -7.57 -1.85 -8.81
C ILE A 66 -8.25 -2.20 -10.14
N LYS A 67 -9.36 -1.54 -10.48
CA LYS A 67 -10.27 -1.93 -11.57
C LYS A 67 -9.59 -2.08 -12.93
N SER A 68 -8.59 -1.25 -13.22
CA SER A 68 -7.81 -1.33 -14.46
C SER A 68 -6.83 -2.50 -14.52
N TYR A 69 -6.59 -3.18 -13.39
CA TYR A 69 -5.62 -4.28 -13.27
C TYR A 69 -6.27 -5.66 -13.16
N ILE A 70 -7.59 -5.72 -13.09
CA ILE A 70 -8.36 -6.96 -12.95
C ILE A 70 -9.25 -7.18 -14.17
N SER A 71 -9.72 -8.41 -14.36
CA SER A 71 -10.67 -8.71 -15.43
C SER A 71 -12.02 -8.05 -15.15
N GLU A 72 -12.77 -7.76 -16.22
CA GLU A 72 -14.14 -7.23 -16.10
C GLU A 72 -15.06 -8.21 -15.33
N GLU A 73 -14.82 -9.52 -15.49
CA GLU A 73 -15.54 -10.55 -14.75
C GLU A 73 -15.29 -10.45 -13.25
N LEU A 74 -14.02 -10.34 -12.83
CA LEU A 74 -13.68 -10.19 -11.42
C LEU A 74 -14.22 -8.86 -10.87
N ALA A 75 -14.15 -7.77 -11.63
CA ALA A 75 -14.72 -6.49 -11.23
C ALA A 75 -16.25 -6.59 -10.96
N LYS A 76 -17.00 -7.34 -11.78
CA LYS A 76 -18.43 -7.61 -11.54
C LYS A 76 -18.65 -8.42 -10.27
N LYS A 77 -17.86 -9.46 -10.02
CA LYS A 77 -17.93 -10.25 -8.77
C LYS A 77 -17.66 -9.38 -7.53
N LEU A 78 -16.67 -8.49 -7.61
CA LEU A 78 -16.32 -7.57 -6.53
C LEU A 78 -17.41 -6.51 -6.24
N GLU A 79 -18.11 -6.02 -7.27
CA GLU A 79 -19.27 -5.14 -7.05
C GLU A 79 -20.43 -5.88 -6.35
N ILE A 80 -20.67 -7.15 -6.68
CA ILE A 80 -21.64 -7.99 -5.97
C ILE A 80 -21.22 -8.18 -4.50
N LEU A 81 -19.95 -8.50 -4.25
CA LEU A 81 -19.39 -8.61 -2.90
C LEU A 81 -19.60 -7.32 -2.10
N LYS A 82 -19.30 -6.17 -2.69
CA LYS A 82 -19.48 -4.86 -2.04
C LYS A 82 -20.93 -4.63 -1.61
N VAL A 83 -21.91 -4.97 -2.46
CA VAL A 83 -23.33 -4.88 -2.11
C VAL A 83 -23.66 -5.82 -0.95
N ARG A 84 -23.21 -7.08 -1.01
CA ARG A 84 -23.43 -8.08 0.04
C ARG A 84 -22.81 -7.70 1.38
N ARG A 85 -21.57 -7.18 1.37
CA ARG A 85 -20.87 -6.70 2.56
C ARG A 85 -21.57 -5.50 3.19
N ASN A 86 -22.09 -4.58 2.38
CA ASN A 86 -22.90 -3.46 2.87
C ASN A 86 -24.22 -3.94 3.47
N PHE A 87 -24.85 -4.96 2.88
CA PHE A 87 -26.03 -5.62 3.45
C PHE A 87 -25.73 -6.22 4.83
N LEU A 88 -24.67 -7.02 4.94
CA LEU A 88 -24.23 -7.60 6.21
C LEU A 88 -23.94 -6.54 7.29
N ALA A 89 -23.27 -5.45 6.90
CA ALA A 89 -22.87 -4.40 7.82
C ALA A 89 -24.04 -3.55 8.35
N HIS A 90 -25.07 -3.31 7.53
CA HIS A 90 -26.08 -2.28 7.82
C HIS A 90 -27.51 -2.81 7.95
N TYR A 91 -27.85 -3.87 7.22
CA TYR A 91 -29.25 -4.26 7.03
C TYR A 91 -29.55 -5.66 7.56
N PHE A 92 -28.56 -6.56 7.62
CA PHE A 92 -28.77 -7.97 7.98
C PHE A 92 -29.60 -8.14 9.25
N TRP A 93 -29.17 -7.57 10.38
CA TRP A 93 -29.90 -7.72 11.63
C TRP A 93 -31.27 -7.05 11.60
N PHE A 94 -31.41 -5.90 10.96
CA PHE A 94 -32.69 -5.21 10.85
C PHE A 94 -33.72 -6.04 10.07
N GLU A 95 -33.30 -6.65 8.97
CA GLU A 95 -34.18 -7.41 8.08
C GLU A 95 -34.39 -8.86 8.51
N LYS A 96 -33.45 -9.44 9.27
CA LYS A 96 -33.40 -10.88 9.53
C LYS A 96 -33.64 -11.28 10.98
N VAL A 97 -33.65 -10.34 11.93
CA VAL A 97 -33.84 -10.64 13.36
C VAL A 97 -35.15 -11.38 13.65
N ASN A 98 -36.20 -11.15 12.84
CA ASN A 98 -37.48 -11.83 13.01
C ASN A 98 -37.38 -13.36 12.79
N LEU A 99 -36.36 -13.84 12.09
CA LEU A 99 -36.14 -15.27 11.85
C LEU A 99 -35.56 -15.98 13.08
N LEU A 100 -35.00 -15.25 14.06
CA LEU A 100 -34.46 -15.83 15.29
C LEU A 100 -35.54 -16.39 16.24
N TYR A 101 -36.82 -16.09 15.99
CA TYR A 101 -37.93 -16.53 16.85
C TYR A 101 -38.48 -17.93 16.51
N SER A 102 -37.96 -18.58 15.47
CA SER A 102 -38.32 -19.96 15.11
C SER A 102 -37.09 -20.78 14.75
N GLU A 103 -37.11 -22.08 15.04
CA GLU A 103 -36.00 -22.98 14.70
C GLU A 103 -35.77 -23.05 13.19
N GLN A 104 -36.85 -23.12 12.41
CA GLN A 104 -36.79 -23.07 10.94
C GLN A 104 -36.15 -21.77 10.44
N GLY A 105 -36.53 -20.62 10.99
CA GLY A 105 -35.92 -19.34 10.62
C GLY A 105 -34.44 -19.26 10.98
N ILE A 106 -34.03 -19.82 12.12
CA ILE A 106 -32.62 -19.91 12.49
C ILE A 106 -31.84 -20.78 11.50
N ILE A 107 -32.37 -21.94 11.11
CA ILE A 107 -31.75 -22.81 10.10
C ILE A 107 -31.60 -22.09 8.76
N GLU A 108 -32.61 -21.31 8.34
CA GLU A 108 -32.54 -20.48 7.14
C GLU A 108 -31.43 -19.42 7.21
N LEU A 109 -31.22 -18.79 8.36
CA LEU A 109 -30.13 -17.84 8.56
C LEU A 109 -28.75 -18.50 8.49
N ILE A 110 -28.60 -19.67 9.12
CA ILE A 110 -27.35 -20.42 9.08
C ILE A 110 -27.03 -20.77 7.63
N SER A 111 -27.98 -21.36 6.90
CA SER A 111 -27.80 -21.72 5.50
C SER A 111 -27.48 -20.52 4.60
N PHE A 112 -28.13 -19.37 4.82
CA PHE A 112 -27.82 -18.13 4.12
C PHE A 112 -26.36 -17.71 4.35
N LEU A 113 -25.90 -17.67 5.60
CA LEU A 113 -24.55 -17.26 5.95
C LEU A 113 -23.49 -18.24 5.45
N GLU A 114 -23.78 -19.54 5.45
CA GLU A 114 -22.91 -20.57 4.87
C GLU A 114 -22.72 -20.39 3.37
N ASN A 115 -23.78 -20.06 2.64
CA ASN A 115 -23.68 -19.76 1.22
C ASN A 115 -22.82 -18.51 0.98
N GLU A 116 -22.99 -17.46 1.77
CA GLU A 116 -22.13 -16.26 1.68
C GLU A 116 -20.66 -16.58 1.99
N ILE A 117 -20.38 -17.43 3.00
CA ILE A 117 -19.02 -17.88 3.32
C ILE A 117 -18.41 -18.62 2.13
N ASN A 118 -19.14 -19.56 1.53
CA ASN A 118 -18.66 -20.32 0.37
C ASN A 118 -18.35 -19.40 -0.82
N ASP A 119 -19.23 -18.44 -1.09
CA ASP A 119 -19.02 -17.46 -2.16
C ASP A 119 -17.77 -16.59 -1.90
N TYR A 120 -17.52 -16.21 -0.64
CA TYR A 120 -16.33 -15.44 -0.27
C TYR A 120 -15.04 -16.26 -0.37
N LEU A 121 -15.08 -17.54 -0.01
CA LEU A 121 -13.94 -18.45 -0.17
C LEU A 121 -13.55 -18.61 -1.64
N ILE A 122 -14.53 -18.86 -2.52
CA ILE A 122 -14.30 -18.99 -3.96
C ILE A 122 -13.68 -17.70 -4.52
N LEU A 123 -14.21 -16.54 -4.12
CA LEU A 123 -13.68 -15.25 -4.57
C LEU A 123 -12.29 -14.96 -4.00
N ASN A 124 -12.01 -15.38 -2.77
CA ASN A 124 -10.68 -15.30 -2.17
C ASN A 124 -9.66 -16.12 -2.97
N ASP A 125 -10.00 -17.34 -3.38
CA ASP A 125 -9.12 -18.17 -4.20
C ASP A 125 -8.77 -17.48 -5.53
N GLU A 126 -9.75 -16.81 -6.18
CA GLU A 126 -9.49 -16.02 -7.39
C GLU A 126 -8.52 -14.85 -7.14
N ILE A 127 -8.64 -14.18 -5.99
CA ILE A 127 -7.76 -13.09 -5.57
C ILE A 127 -6.35 -13.61 -5.29
N GLU A 128 -6.23 -14.72 -4.57
CA GLU A 128 -4.95 -15.36 -4.26
C GLU A 128 -4.20 -15.76 -5.53
N LEU A 129 -4.89 -16.20 -6.58
CA LEU A 129 -4.25 -16.47 -7.87
C LEU A 129 -3.57 -15.22 -8.46
N ILE A 130 -4.21 -14.05 -8.34
CA ILE A 130 -3.65 -12.78 -8.81
C ILE A 130 -2.46 -12.37 -7.95
N GLU A 131 -2.58 -12.46 -6.63
CA GLU A 131 -1.50 -12.18 -5.70
C GLU A 131 -0.28 -13.08 -5.97
N ASN A 132 -0.50 -14.39 -6.11
CA ASN A 132 0.55 -15.36 -6.42
C ASN A 132 1.24 -15.07 -7.76
N ALA A 133 0.49 -14.62 -8.77
CA ALA A 133 1.07 -14.19 -10.04
C ALA A 133 1.98 -12.96 -9.86
N GLN A 134 1.60 -11.99 -9.02
CA GLN A 134 2.45 -10.83 -8.71
C GLN A 134 3.69 -11.24 -7.91
N LEU A 135 3.54 -12.08 -6.88
CA LEU A 135 4.67 -12.59 -6.09
C LEU A 135 5.68 -13.32 -7.00
N THR A 136 5.19 -14.11 -7.95
CA THR A 136 6.02 -14.79 -8.96
C THR A 136 6.71 -13.79 -9.88
N LYS A 137 6.00 -12.76 -10.38
CA LYS A 137 6.57 -11.68 -11.19
C LYS A 137 7.76 -11.00 -10.48
N PHE A 138 7.66 -10.78 -9.18
CA PHE A 138 8.70 -10.18 -8.35
C PHE A 138 9.71 -11.18 -7.79
N GLN A 139 9.63 -12.46 -8.20
CA GLN A 139 10.52 -13.53 -7.76
C GLN A 139 10.59 -13.68 -6.23
N ILE A 140 9.48 -13.39 -5.55
CA ILE A 140 9.38 -13.52 -4.09
C ILE A 140 9.19 -15.02 -3.78
N PRO A 141 10.14 -15.69 -3.09
CA PRO A 141 10.04 -17.12 -2.83
C PRO A 141 8.89 -17.43 -1.86
N LYS A 142 8.15 -18.51 -2.10
CA LYS A 142 7.10 -18.99 -1.18
C LYS A 142 7.65 -19.30 0.21
N GLU A 143 8.90 -19.76 0.30
CA GLU A 143 9.58 -20.01 1.57
C GLU A 143 9.70 -18.75 2.42
N LEU A 144 9.94 -17.59 1.81
CA LEU A 144 10.00 -16.31 2.53
C LEU A 144 8.64 -15.98 3.14
N ILE A 145 7.56 -16.20 2.40
CA ILE A 145 6.19 -15.97 2.88
C ILE A 145 5.87 -16.92 4.04
N ASN A 146 6.19 -18.21 3.90
CA ASN A 146 5.98 -19.20 4.96
C ASN A 146 6.80 -18.86 6.22
N ASN A 147 8.02 -18.38 6.07
CA ASN A 147 8.83 -17.95 7.20
C ASN A 147 8.20 -16.74 7.90
N CYS A 148 7.75 -15.73 7.16
CA CYS A 148 7.03 -14.59 7.74
C CYS A 148 5.73 -15.03 8.46
N LEU A 149 4.98 -15.98 7.90
CA LEU A 149 3.78 -16.54 8.53
C LEU A 149 4.11 -17.30 9.81
N ASN A 150 5.16 -18.12 9.81
CA ASN A 150 5.62 -18.84 11.00
C ASN A 150 6.02 -17.88 12.11
N GLU A 151 6.73 -16.79 11.77
CA GLU A 151 7.05 -15.75 12.76
C GLU A 151 5.80 -15.13 13.40
N ILE A 152 4.72 -14.91 12.63
CA ILE A 152 3.45 -14.42 13.16
C ILE A 152 2.78 -15.47 14.06
N ILE A 153 2.78 -16.74 13.65
CA ILE A 153 2.24 -17.86 14.43
C ILE A 153 3.00 -18.02 15.75
N ASP A 154 4.32 -17.81 15.74
CA ASP A 154 5.20 -17.84 16.91
C ASP A 154 5.02 -16.60 17.82
N GLY A 155 4.10 -15.68 17.47
CA GLY A 155 3.78 -14.50 18.27
C GLY A 155 4.79 -13.37 18.13
N LYS A 156 5.64 -13.38 17.09
CA LYS A 156 6.54 -12.27 16.81
C LYS A 156 5.72 -11.02 16.47
N THR A 157 5.90 -9.98 17.26
CA THR A 157 5.25 -8.70 17.05
C THR A 157 6.01 -7.89 16.01
N TRP A 158 5.28 -7.31 15.07
CA TRP A 158 5.82 -6.37 14.10
C TRP A 158 5.49 -4.95 14.53
N GLU A 159 6.44 -4.03 14.39
CA GLU A 159 6.13 -2.61 14.58
C GLU A 159 5.11 -2.18 13.52
N PRO A 160 4.04 -1.47 13.92
CA PRO A 160 3.05 -1.01 12.96
C PRO A 160 3.68 0.01 12.02
N ILE A 161 3.21 0.04 10.77
CA ILE A 161 3.55 1.08 9.81
C ILE A 161 3.12 2.43 10.40
N ILE A 162 4.08 3.28 10.73
CA ILE A 162 3.78 4.61 11.29
C ILE A 162 3.50 5.54 10.12
N PRO A 163 2.27 6.05 10.00
CA PRO A 163 1.92 6.89 8.87
C PRO A 163 2.68 8.20 8.89
N GLN A 164 3.18 8.60 7.73
CA GLN A 164 3.67 9.95 7.50
C GLN A 164 2.58 10.79 6.85
N ARG A 165 2.66 12.11 7.02
CA ARG A 165 1.73 13.04 6.38
C ARG A 165 1.73 12.84 4.87
N LYS A 166 0.68 13.27 4.18
CA LYS A 166 0.68 13.31 2.71
C LYS A 166 1.59 14.44 2.22
N LEU A 167 2.24 14.21 1.07
CA LEU A 167 2.96 15.25 0.34
C LEU A 167 1.97 16.25 -0.26
N LYS A 168 2.29 17.53 -0.16
CA LYS A 168 1.61 18.60 -0.88
C LYS A 168 2.13 18.64 -2.31
N LYS A 169 1.37 19.29 -3.20
CA LYS A 169 1.81 19.57 -4.59
C LYS A 169 3.11 20.38 -4.62
N THR A 170 3.38 21.14 -3.57
CA THR A 170 4.58 21.94 -3.45
C THR A 170 5.06 21.97 -2.01
N GLU A 171 6.36 21.74 -1.83
CA GLU A 171 7.06 21.68 -0.54
C GLU A 171 8.30 22.57 -0.57
N ILE A 172 8.79 22.99 0.60
CA ILE A 172 10.04 23.76 0.72
C ILE A 172 11.12 22.83 1.26
N LEU A 173 12.05 22.44 0.38
CA LEU A 173 13.23 21.65 0.72
C LEU A 173 14.28 22.53 1.37
N ILE A 174 14.64 22.25 2.63
CA ILE A 174 15.57 23.07 3.41
C ILE A 174 16.95 22.44 3.58
N SER A 175 17.05 21.11 3.57
CA SER A 175 18.32 20.39 3.71
C SER A 175 18.26 19.00 3.10
N VAL A 176 19.43 18.48 2.74
CA VAL A 176 19.63 17.10 2.29
C VAL A 176 20.76 16.47 3.08
N TRP A 177 20.52 15.26 3.55
CA TRP A 177 21.37 14.50 4.45
C TRP A 177 21.83 13.22 3.78
N GLU A 178 23.07 12.84 3.99
CA GLU A 178 23.65 11.56 3.56
C GLU A 178 23.77 10.63 4.75
N ILE A 179 23.29 9.40 4.54
CA ILE A 179 23.29 8.35 5.55
C ILE A 179 23.88 7.07 4.98
N ASN A 180 24.61 6.34 5.81
CA ASN A 180 25.10 5.00 5.50
C ASN A 180 24.06 3.98 5.97
N VAL A 181 23.51 3.23 5.02
CA VAL A 181 22.68 2.06 5.28
C VAL A 181 23.48 0.79 4.96
N SER A 182 23.02 -0.36 5.44
CA SER A 182 23.69 -1.66 5.22
C SER A 182 23.99 -1.97 3.74
N ASN A 183 23.22 -1.39 2.81
CA ASN A 183 23.35 -1.59 1.37
C ASN A 183 23.94 -0.37 0.62
N GLY A 184 24.62 0.54 1.32
CA GLY A 184 25.34 1.68 0.73
C GLY A 184 24.89 3.04 1.27
N GLU A 185 25.15 4.10 0.51
CA GLU A 185 24.75 5.47 0.87
C GLU A 185 23.36 5.78 0.30
N THR A 186 22.49 6.40 1.11
CA THR A 186 21.23 6.99 0.65
C THR A 186 21.12 8.43 1.12
N ILE A 187 20.19 9.17 0.53
CA ILE A 187 19.95 10.57 0.84
C ILE A 187 18.54 10.80 1.40
N ILE A 188 18.46 11.61 2.44
CA ILE A 188 17.23 12.03 3.13
C ILE A 188 17.03 13.52 2.92
N PHE A 189 15.80 13.88 2.57
CA PHE A 189 15.35 15.23 2.28
C PHE A 189 14.56 15.75 3.49
N GLU A 190 14.88 16.96 3.92
CA GLU A 190 14.21 17.62 5.02
C GLU A 190 13.42 18.82 4.50
N PHE A 191 12.13 18.87 4.82
CA PHE A 191 11.26 20.01 4.52
C PHE A 191 11.20 21.02 5.67
N ASP A 192 10.68 22.22 5.38
CA ASP A 192 10.55 23.34 6.31
C ASP A 192 9.69 23.03 7.56
N ASP A 193 8.83 22.01 7.47
CA ASP A 193 8.07 21.48 8.61
C ASP A 193 8.82 20.39 9.40
N ASN A 194 10.11 20.18 9.12
CA ASN A 194 10.99 19.15 9.69
C ASN A 194 10.58 17.71 9.35
N SER A 195 9.71 17.51 8.35
CA SER A 195 9.41 16.17 7.85
C SER A 195 10.56 15.63 6.98
N LEU A 196 10.80 14.33 7.08
CA LEU A 196 11.88 13.63 6.39
C LEU A 196 11.33 12.74 5.28
N TRP A 197 12.04 12.72 4.15
CA TRP A 197 11.62 12.03 2.94
C TRP A 197 12.83 11.41 2.23
N GLN A 198 12.62 10.41 1.40
CA GLN A 198 13.69 9.79 0.62
C GLN A 198 13.27 9.63 -0.84
N LEU A 199 14.23 9.35 -1.73
CA LEU A 199 13.92 9.04 -3.12
C LEU A 199 13.12 7.73 -3.22
N SER A 200 12.17 7.73 -4.16
CA SER A 200 11.33 6.60 -4.54
C SER A 200 11.22 6.51 -6.07
N ASP A 201 10.54 5.48 -6.56
CA ASP A 201 10.23 5.27 -7.97
C ASP A 201 9.55 6.47 -8.65
N ILE A 202 8.76 7.25 -7.91
CA ILE A 202 7.95 8.35 -8.44
C ILE A 202 8.15 9.68 -7.68
N GLY A 203 9.40 10.05 -7.42
CA GLY A 203 9.75 11.26 -6.67
C GLY A 203 10.15 10.99 -5.23
N LEU A 204 9.79 11.87 -4.32
CA LEU A 204 10.01 11.70 -2.88
C LEU A 204 8.90 10.85 -2.26
N GLY A 205 9.28 9.87 -1.44
CA GLY A 205 8.38 9.00 -0.69
C GLY A 205 8.78 8.90 0.77
N TRP A 206 7.99 8.13 1.53
CA TRP A 206 8.22 7.91 2.96
C TRP A 206 9.63 7.42 3.25
N THR A 207 10.13 7.71 4.45
CA THR A 207 11.40 7.15 4.95
C THR A 207 11.25 6.55 6.35
N ASN A 208 12.04 5.55 6.71
CA ASN A 208 11.96 4.93 8.05
C ASN A 208 12.56 5.79 9.17
N HIS A 209 13.14 6.94 8.82
CA HIS A 209 13.76 7.84 9.78
C HIS A 209 12.79 8.90 10.28
N LYS A 210 12.68 9.01 11.60
CA LYS A 210 11.77 9.97 12.27
C LYS A 210 12.44 11.29 12.64
N LYS A 211 13.76 11.30 12.74
CA LYS A 211 14.57 12.45 13.14
C LYS A 211 15.95 12.35 12.54
N ILE A 212 16.60 13.50 12.40
CA ILE A 212 18.01 13.57 12.00
C ILE A 212 18.86 13.00 13.15
N GLU A 213 19.84 12.19 12.79
CA GLU A 213 20.78 11.61 13.74
C GLU A 213 22.14 12.31 13.65
N THR A 214 22.92 12.27 14.72
CA THR A 214 24.24 12.92 14.80
C THR A 214 25.27 12.32 13.84
N THR A 215 25.02 11.12 13.32
CA THR A 215 25.87 10.41 12.37
C THR A 215 25.65 10.86 10.93
N TRP A 216 24.58 11.62 10.66
CA TRP A 216 24.22 12.03 9.32
C TRP A 216 25.10 13.17 8.83
N LYS A 217 25.51 13.12 7.57
CA LYS A 217 26.34 14.16 6.96
C LYS A 217 25.49 15.07 6.10
N LYS A 218 25.55 16.38 6.34
CA LYS A 218 24.87 17.35 5.48
C LYS A 218 25.52 17.40 4.10
N ARG A 219 24.72 17.41 3.03
CA ARG A 219 25.20 17.53 1.64
C ARG A 219 25.46 18.99 1.29
N GLU A 220 26.69 19.44 1.53
CA GLU A 220 27.12 20.82 1.23
C GLU A 220 27.05 21.15 -0.26
N ASP A 221 27.25 20.17 -1.14
CA ASP A 221 27.12 20.30 -2.59
C ASP A 221 25.69 20.65 -3.04
N LEU A 222 24.68 20.21 -2.31
CA LEU A 222 23.27 20.54 -2.50
C LEU A 222 22.85 21.81 -1.75
N SER A 223 23.48 22.08 -0.61
CA SER A 223 23.06 23.14 0.32
C SER A 223 23.05 24.54 -0.32
N LYS A 224 23.94 24.80 -1.29
CA LYS A 224 23.97 26.06 -2.06
C LYS A 224 22.73 26.31 -2.92
N TYR A 225 21.93 25.28 -3.23
CA TYR A 225 20.71 25.39 -4.04
C TYR A 225 19.43 25.41 -3.18
N LEU A 226 19.57 25.47 -1.85
CA LEU A 226 18.48 25.40 -0.88
C LEU A 226 18.34 26.73 -0.10
N PRO A 227 17.15 27.05 0.46
CA PRO A 227 15.92 26.26 0.41
C PRO A 227 15.13 26.35 -0.91
N ALA A 228 14.80 25.22 -1.53
CA ALA A 228 14.12 25.19 -2.83
C ALA A 228 12.63 24.88 -2.71
N LYS A 229 11.80 25.54 -3.52
CA LYS A 229 10.38 25.19 -3.67
C LYS A 229 10.26 24.08 -4.71
N ILE A 230 9.93 22.86 -4.29
CA ILE A 230 9.95 21.67 -5.15
C ILE A 230 8.54 21.11 -5.36
N ASN A 231 8.31 20.42 -6.47
CA ASN A 231 7.24 19.43 -6.57
C ASN A 231 7.81 18.06 -6.16
N PRO A 232 7.46 17.50 -4.98
CA PRO A 232 8.03 16.24 -4.50
C PRO A 232 7.53 15.02 -5.30
N ARG A 233 6.43 15.16 -6.04
CA ARG A 233 5.85 14.14 -6.92
C ARG A 233 5.84 14.67 -8.36
N PRO A 234 7.01 14.81 -9.02
CA PRO A 234 7.07 15.23 -10.40
C PRO A 234 6.34 14.23 -11.31
N GLN A 235 5.79 14.73 -12.42
CA GLN A 235 5.17 13.86 -13.40
C GLN A 235 6.24 12.98 -14.03
N THR A 236 6.06 11.66 -13.95
CA THR A 236 6.95 10.69 -14.56
C THR A 236 6.16 9.58 -15.23
N SER A 237 6.66 9.11 -16.38
CA SER A 237 6.15 7.94 -17.08
C SER A 237 6.96 6.68 -16.81
N ILE A 238 8.15 6.81 -16.19
CA ILE A 238 9.10 5.71 -15.99
C ILE A 238 9.64 5.76 -14.55
N PRO A 239 9.58 4.66 -13.78
CA PRO A 239 10.17 4.57 -12.45
C PRO A 239 11.61 5.08 -12.41
N TRP A 240 11.94 5.82 -11.36
CA TRP A 240 13.24 6.42 -11.11
C TRP A 240 13.73 7.39 -12.20
N CYS A 241 12.85 7.90 -13.06
CA CYS A 241 13.20 8.88 -14.09
C CYS A 241 12.42 10.17 -13.87
N TYR A 242 13.02 11.12 -13.14
CA TYR A 242 12.39 12.40 -12.85
C TYR A 242 13.41 13.47 -12.45
N THR A 243 12.96 14.73 -12.44
CA THR A 243 13.74 15.87 -11.97
C THR A 243 12.98 16.63 -10.87
N LEU A 244 13.73 17.17 -9.91
CA LEU A 244 13.23 18.08 -8.89
C LEU A 244 13.91 19.43 -9.11
N GLU A 245 13.11 20.46 -9.41
CA GLU A 245 13.61 21.81 -9.64
C GLU A 245 14.15 22.43 -8.34
N LEU A 246 15.38 22.93 -8.37
CA LEU A 246 16.05 23.62 -7.29
C LEU A 246 16.15 25.14 -7.59
N ARG A 247 16.81 25.90 -6.70
CA ARG A 247 17.08 27.33 -6.95
C ARG A 247 18.02 27.53 -8.14
N ASP A 248 18.01 28.76 -8.66
CA ASP A 248 18.95 29.25 -9.68
C ASP A 248 18.96 28.41 -10.97
N HIS A 249 17.81 27.86 -11.34
CA HIS A 249 17.63 27.00 -12.51
C HIS A 249 18.43 25.69 -12.45
N TYR A 250 18.81 25.23 -11.26
CA TYR A 250 19.38 23.90 -11.09
C TYR A 250 18.28 22.86 -10.92
N GLU A 251 18.57 21.63 -11.26
CA GLU A 251 17.68 20.50 -11.01
C GLU A 251 18.46 19.30 -10.46
N LEU A 252 17.85 18.63 -9.49
CA LEU A 252 18.24 17.31 -9.05
C LEU A 252 17.58 16.29 -9.98
N TRP A 253 18.37 15.61 -10.81
CA TRP A 253 17.87 14.55 -11.68
C TRP A 253 18.07 13.19 -11.00
N VAL A 254 17.11 12.30 -11.22
CA VAL A 254 17.14 10.91 -10.79
C VAL A 254 16.89 10.05 -12.02
N GLN A 255 17.72 9.02 -12.20
CA GLN A 255 17.64 8.05 -13.28
C GLN A 255 17.80 6.64 -12.75
N LYS A 256 17.08 5.68 -13.35
CA LYS A 256 17.27 4.26 -13.08
C LYS A 256 18.73 3.86 -13.36
N SER A 257 19.24 2.92 -12.59
CA SER A 257 20.61 2.45 -12.70
C SER A 257 20.64 0.96 -13.00
N ASP A 258 21.39 0.58 -14.04
CA ASP A 258 21.52 -0.81 -14.47
C ASP A 258 22.61 -1.58 -13.68
N LYS A 259 23.30 -0.92 -12.75
CA LYS A 259 24.34 -1.50 -11.88
C LYS A 259 23.73 -1.87 -10.51
N ASP A 260 24.51 -2.43 -9.59
CA ASP A 260 24.11 -2.84 -8.22
C ASP A 260 23.36 -1.79 -7.36
N LYS A 261 23.22 -0.55 -7.82
CA LYS A 261 22.42 0.52 -7.22
C LYS A 261 21.07 0.65 -7.95
N LYS A 262 19.97 0.79 -7.21
CA LYS A 262 18.61 0.97 -7.76
C LYS A 262 18.48 2.21 -8.66
N TYR A 263 19.18 3.30 -8.33
CA TYR A 263 19.13 4.55 -9.06
C TYR A 263 20.48 5.29 -9.02
N ARG A 264 20.62 6.25 -9.93
CA ARG A 264 21.66 7.28 -9.96
C ARG A 264 21.00 8.64 -9.90
N TRP A 265 21.70 9.61 -9.34
CA TRP A 265 21.21 10.97 -9.25
C TRP A 265 22.36 11.95 -9.36
N GLY A 266 22.04 13.20 -9.66
CA GLY A 266 23.01 14.28 -9.72
C GLY A 266 22.34 15.64 -9.88
N ILE A 267 23.16 16.68 -9.93
CA ILE A 267 22.70 18.06 -10.11
C ILE A 267 23.15 18.53 -11.48
N ARG A 268 22.28 19.23 -12.22
CA ARG A 268 22.67 19.94 -13.45
C ARG A 268 21.96 21.28 -13.56
N CYS A 269 22.54 22.17 -14.36
CA CYS A 269 21.92 23.46 -14.67
C CYS A 269 20.93 23.27 -15.82
N ASN A 270 19.67 23.66 -15.59
CA ASN A 270 18.60 23.69 -16.59
C ASN A 270 18.51 25.09 -17.22
N ARG A 271 19.64 25.59 -17.74
CA ARG A 271 19.61 26.66 -18.73
C ARG A 271 19.37 26.02 -20.08
N GLN A 272 18.11 25.90 -20.46
CA GLN A 272 17.80 25.98 -21.89
C GLN A 272 18.18 27.39 -22.32
N ASP A 273 19.28 27.52 -23.05
CA ASP A 273 19.55 28.73 -23.82
C ASP A 273 18.32 28.94 -24.72
N LYS A 274 17.43 29.85 -24.30
CA LYS A 274 16.44 30.42 -25.20
C LYS A 274 17.23 31.26 -26.19
N ILE A 275 17.69 30.62 -27.27
CA ILE A 275 18.12 31.28 -28.50
C ILE A 275 16.86 31.83 -29.18
#